data_AF-A0A7S1SSH8-F1
#
_entry.id   AF-A0A7S1SSH8-F1
#
_cell.length_a   1.000
_cell.length_b   1.000
_cell.length_c   1.000
_cell.angle_alpha   90.00
_cell.angle_beta   90.00
_cell.angle_gamma   90.00
#
_symmetry.space_group_name_H-M   'P 1'
#
loop_
_entity.id
_entity.type
_entity.pdbx_description
1 polymer ?
#
loop_
_entity_poly.entity_id
_entity_poly.type
_entity_poly.pdbx_seq_one_letter_code
_entity_poly.pdbx_strand_id
1 'polypeptide(L)'
;MGKSKARAGRMPKPRAERNKYVDRGGGGVDKMSAKKAAKAARNRRGEDLTSEKAVNLQREGHGRKERKARALRLKAARRAVDRLTSELTAYREELSNAAELAEAFKQRKAERLFGAARPWDSREKSAHGCGYDVYDCMDHCGDWENKPNAVDLLAQHHGKLWEVPLCRPYCQALLELGRAQLQSGSGEDAAATISKLLEAEKSDALNARAYLVSAYMDEGLLGEARAVLEQTPPHQRPPEEWYSLALIEFIAWVVLEEEGASEEAALHALKEGMAGNPYIAAFLCWHEAFQQVVNPDEDAEGPESGSAGVGGKSNVGAAELVEAALQYCIREIAVWVDAEGATEWVMAHMPEGEHDEALMWPFGDDAEASKAAQLYRAVYQVDVGMREEGSE
;
A
#
# COMPACT_ATOMS: atom_id res chain seq x y z
N MET A 1 -8.06 38.36 37.24
CA MET A 1 -8.86 37.13 37.05
C MET A 1 -8.02 35.93 37.48
N GLY A 2 -8.22 35.46 38.72
CA GLY A 2 -7.43 34.41 39.34
C GLY A 2 -7.93 33.02 38.98
N LYS A 3 -7.04 32.12 38.54
CA LYS A 3 -7.35 30.71 38.26
C LYS A 3 -7.05 29.87 39.50
N SER A 4 -8.11 29.53 40.22
CA SER A 4 -8.14 28.54 41.30
C SER A 4 -7.88 27.14 40.72
N LYS A 5 -6.85 26.45 41.22
CA LYS A 5 -6.62 25.03 40.94
C LYS A 5 -7.35 24.20 42.01
N ALA A 6 -8.46 23.60 41.62
CA ALA A 6 -9.16 22.60 42.43
C ALA A 6 -8.29 21.34 42.58
N ARG A 7 -7.91 21.00 43.81
CA ARG A 7 -7.27 19.72 44.16
C ARG A 7 -8.33 18.63 44.18
N ALA A 8 -8.19 17.63 43.32
CA ALA A 8 -8.97 16.40 43.39
C ALA A 8 -8.73 15.69 44.73
N GLY A 9 -9.80 15.50 45.49
CA GLY A 9 -9.79 14.79 46.77
C GLY A 9 -9.44 13.32 46.57
N ARG A 10 -8.43 12.84 47.28
CA ARG A 10 -8.15 11.40 47.41
C ARG A 10 -9.25 10.75 48.23
N MET A 11 -10.00 9.83 47.63
CA MET A 11 -10.89 8.95 48.37
C MET A 11 -10.09 8.02 49.31
N PRO A 12 -10.53 7.83 50.56
CA PRO A 12 -9.93 6.85 51.47
C PRO A 12 -10.26 5.43 50.99
N LYS A 13 -9.24 4.59 50.92
CA LYS A 13 -9.38 3.17 50.57
C LYS A 13 -10.20 2.42 51.64
N PRO A 14 -11.07 1.48 51.25
CA PRO A 14 -11.84 0.67 52.20
C PRO A 14 -10.89 -0.16 53.08
N ARG A 15 -11.13 -0.08 54.38
CA ARG A 15 -10.37 -0.75 55.44
C ARG A 15 -10.83 -2.21 55.49
N ALA A 16 -10.01 -3.12 54.98
CA ALA A 16 -10.28 -4.56 55.03
C ALA A 16 -10.48 -5.02 56.48
N GLU A 17 -11.67 -5.56 56.76
CA GLU A 17 -12.01 -6.19 58.04
C GLU A 17 -11.14 -7.44 58.24
N ARG A 18 -10.30 -7.39 59.28
CA ARG A 18 -9.52 -8.54 59.76
C ARG A 18 -10.45 -9.47 60.53
N ASN A 19 -10.97 -10.47 59.86
CA ASN A 19 -11.65 -11.58 60.51
C ASN A 19 -10.61 -12.41 61.28
N LYS A 20 -10.66 -12.35 62.62
CA LYS A 20 -9.82 -13.15 63.53
C LYS A 20 -10.60 -14.41 63.89
N TYR A 21 -10.42 -15.48 63.12
CA TYR A 21 -10.80 -16.82 63.57
C TYR A 21 -9.58 -17.48 64.22
N VAL A 22 -9.71 -17.75 65.52
CA VAL A 22 -8.71 -18.45 66.33
C VAL A 22 -9.04 -19.93 66.22
N ASP A 23 -8.24 -20.67 65.44
CA ASP A 23 -8.27 -22.12 65.46
C ASP A 23 -7.00 -22.65 66.14
N ARG A 24 -7.21 -23.26 67.30
CA ARG A 24 -6.22 -24.00 68.09
C ARG A 24 -6.47 -25.48 67.81
N GLY A 25 -5.72 -26.05 66.88
CA GLY A 25 -5.72 -27.49 66.59
C GLY A 25 -4.38 -27.92 65.99
N GLY A 26 -3.85 -29.04 66.47
CA GLY A 26 -2.48 -29.52 66.23
C GLY A 26 -2.10 -29.78 64.76
N GLY A 27 -0.80 -29.73 64.49
CA GLY A 27 -0.22 -30.06 63.17
C GLY A 27 1.11 -29.33 62.94
N GLY A 28 2.17 -29.75 63.64
CA GLY A 28 3.50 -29.11 63.60
C GLY A 28 4.29 -29.31 62.29
N VAL A 29 3.74 -29.99 61.29
CA VAL A 29 4.49 -30.41 60.08
C VAL A 29 4.01 -29.68 58.80
N ASP A 30 2.79 -29.13 58.75
CA ASP A 30 2.23 -28.52 57.53
C ASP A 30 2.55 -27.03 57.31
N LYS A 31 2.98 -26.30 58.35
CA LYS A 31 3.26 -24.85 58.23
C LYS A 31 4.51 -24.53 57.39
N MET A 32 5.46 -25.45 57.27
CA MET A 32 6.60 -25.29 56.37
C MET A 32 6.22 -25.51 54.90
N SER A 33 5.27 -26.40 54.64
CA SER A 33 4.76 -26.68 53.29
C SER A 33 4.01 -25.47 52.72
N ALA A 34 3.09 -24.88 53.50
CA ALA A 34 2.32 -23.70 53.08
C ALA A 34 3.21 -22.46 52.79
N LYS A 35 4.27 -22.23 53.58
CA LYS A 35 5.23 -21.14 53.33
C LYS A 35 6.07 -21.37 52.07
N LYS A 36 6.47 -22.62 51.79
CA LYS A 36 7.18 -22.96 50.54
C LYS A 36 6.28 -22.80 49.32
N ALA A 37 5.02 -23.23 49.39
CA ALA A 37 4.04 -23.04 48.32
C ALA A 37 3.76 -21.56 48.03
N ALA A 38 3.59 -20.73 49.07
CA ALA A 38 3.40 -19.29 48.91
C ALA A 38 4.62 -18.59 48.30
N LYS A 39 5.84 -19.01 48.66
CA LYS A 39 7.08 -18.49 48.07
C LYS A 39 7.21 -18.91 46.59
N ALA A 40 6.90 -20.17 46.27
CA ALA A 40 6.90 -20.66 44.89
C ALA A 40 5.86 -19.93 44.03
N ALA A 41 4.65 -19.70 44.52
CA ALA A 41 3.62 -18.93 43.82
C ALA A 41 4.02 -17.46 43.59
N ARG A 42 4.72 -16.84 44.56
CA ARG A 42 5.24 -15.48 44.41
C ARG A 42 6.39 -15.40 43.40
N ASN A 43 7.26 -16.41 43.36
CA ASN A 43 8.34 -16.50 42.37
C ASN A 43 7.76 -16.70 40.95
N ARG A 44 6.79 -17.62 40.78
CA ARG A 44 6.10 -17.83 39.49
C ARG A 44 5.44 -16.54 38.99
N ARG A 45 4.67 -15.84 39.85
CA ARG A 45 4.12 -14.52 39.50
C ARG A 45 5.19 -13.48 39.15
N GLY A 46 6.36 -13.55 39.78
CA GLY A 46 7.49 -12.69 39.45
C GLY A 46 8.07 -13.00 38.06
N GLU A 47 8.22 -14.29 37.76
CA GLU A 47 8.68 -14.81 36.46
C GLU A 47 7.68 -14.47 35.34
N ASP A 48 6.38 -14.67 35.59
CA ASP A 48 5.28 -14.32 34.67
C ASP A 48 5.24 -12.82 34.37
N LEU A 49 5.39 -11.97 35.39
CA LEU A 49 5.46 -10.51 35.18
C LEU A 49 6.73 -10.08 34.42
N THR A 50 7.82 -10.84 34.53
CA THR A 50 9.04 -10.56 33.75
C THR A 50 8.93 -11.04 32.31
N SER A 51 8.29 -12.19 32.06
CA SER A 51 8.05 -12.69 30.70
C SER A 51 7.04 -11.79 29.97
N GLU A 52 5.96 -11.38 30.62
CA GLU A 52 4.98 -10.44 30.06
C GLU A 52 5.63 -9.09 29.70
N LYS A 53 6.47 -8.53 30.58
CA LYS A 53 7.25 -7.32 30.29
C LYS A 53 8.22 -7.50 29.13
N ALA A 54 8.86 -8.66 29.02
CA ALA A 54 9.77 -8.96 27.91
C ALA A 54 9.02 -9.04 26.57
N VAL A 55 7.85 -9.71 26.55
CA VAL A 55 6.97 -9.76 25.38
C VAL A 55 6.46 -8.37 24.99
N ASN A 56 6.05 -7.55 25.96
CA ASN A 56 5.61 -6.18 25.70
C ASN A 56 6.75 -5.29 25.18
N LEU A 57 7.97 -5.42 25.72
CA LEU A 57 9.15 -4.72 25.20
C LEU A 57 9.52 -5.19 23.78
N GLN A 58 9.38 -6.47 23.48
CA GLN A 58 9.57 -7.00 22.13
C GLN A 58 8.51 -6.43 21.16
N ARG A 59 7.22 -6.47 21.53
CA ARG A 59 6.12 -5.89 20.73
C ARG A 59 6.32 -4.39 20.49
N GLU A 60 6.65 -3.62 21.53
CA GLU A 60 6.99 -2.20 21.39
C GLU A 60 8.22 -1.98 20.51
N GLY A 61 9.22 -2.85 20.61
CA GLY A 61 10.42 -2.84 19.78
C GLY A 61 10.10 -3.08 18.30
N HIS A 62 9.23 -4.04 18.00
CA HIS A 62 8.75 -4.32 16.65
C HIS A 62 8.00 -3.12 16.06
N GLY A 63 7.01 -2.57 16.78
CA GLY A 63 6.26 -1.40 16.30
C GLY A 63 7.14 -0.15 16.09
N ARG A 64 8.17 0.06 16.93
CA ARG A 64 9.15 1.15 16.71
C ARG A 64 10.01 0.92 15.47
N LYS A 65 10.49 -0.31 15.24
CA LYS A 65 11.28 -0.66 14.05
C LYS A 65 10.46 -0.48 12.78
N GLU A 66 9.21 -0.94 12.79
CA GLU A 66 8.29 -0.83 11.66
C GLU A 66 7.97 0.63 11.33
N ARG A 67 7.59 1.45 12.32
CA ARG A 67 7.38 2.89 12.11
C ARG A 67 8.62 3.58 11.54
N LYS A 68 9.82 3.22 12.02
CA LYS A 68 11.08 3.76 11.47
C LYS A 68 11.31 3.31 10.02
N ALA A 69 10.98 2.06 9.69
CA ALA A 69 11.09 1.54 8.33
C ALA A 69 10.11 2.26 7.38
N ARG A 70 8.85 2.44 7.78
CA ARG A 70 7.85 3.22 7.04
C ARG A 70 8.31 4.66 6.78
N ALA A 71 8.80 5.35 7.83
CA ALA A 71 9.34 6.70 7.69
C ALA A 71 10.57 6.80 6.76
N LEU A 72 11.45 5.79 6.79
CA LEU A 72 12.59 5.72 5.86
C LEU A 72 12.14 5.48 4.42
N ARG A 73 11.15 4.60 4.19
CA ARG A 73 10.56 4.34 2.87
C ARG A 73 9.93 5.60 2.30
N LEU A 74 9.11 6.30 3.09
CA LEU A 74 8.48 7.57 2.70
C LEU A 74 9.53 8.62 2.28
N LYS A 75 10.60 8.76 3.08
CA LYS A 75 11.70 9.69 2.76
C LYS A 75 12.47 9.29 1.50
N ALA A 76 12.68 8.00 1.28
CA ALA A 76 13.35 7.50 0.08
C ALA A 76 12.50 7.72 -1.18
N ALA A 77 11.20 7.43 -1.12
CA ALA A 77 10.26 7.66 -2.21
C ALA A 77 10.18 9.15 -2.59
N ARG A 78 10.06 10.05 -1.59
CA ARG A 78 10.04 11.51 -1.85
C ARG A 78 11.31 11.99 -2.53
N ARG A 79 12.49 11.54 -2.08
CA ARG A 79 13.77 11.86 -2.72
C ARG A 79 13.87 11.34 -4.15
N ALA A 80 13.29 10.17 -4.44
CA ALA A 80 13.26 9.63 -5.79
C ALA A 80 12.42 10.52 -6.71
N VAL A 81 11.24 10.95 -6.26
CA VAL A 81 10.38 11.90 -7.00
C VAL A 81 11.09 13.24 -7.22
N ASP A 82 11.71 13.82 -6.19
CA ASP A 82 12.41 15.10 -6.30
C ASP A 82 13.58 15.04 -7.30
N ARG A 83 14.37 13.96 -7.22
CA ARG A 83 15.49 13.71 -8.13
C ARG A 83 14.99 13.57 -9.57
N LEU A 84 14.02 12.68 -9.81
CA LEU A 84 13.49 12.43 -11.16
C LEU A 84 12.77 13.66 -11.73
N THR A 85 12.09 14.45 -10.89
CA THR A 85 11.52 15.74 -11.32
C THR A 85 12.63 16.68 -11.82
N SER A 86 13.73 16.79 -11.07
CA SER A 86 14.86 17.63 -11.46
C SER A 86 15.54 17.14 -12.74
N GLU A 87 15.72 15.82 -12.88
CA GLU A 87 16.34 15.19 -14.04
C GLU A 87 15.49 15.36 -15.32
N LEU A 88 14.17 15.20 -15.21
CA LEU A 88 13.25 15.26 -16.36
C LEU A 88 12.87 16.68 -16.77
N THR A 89 12.84 17.64 -15.84
CA THR A 89 12.61 19.07 -16.17
C THR A 89 13.85 19.74 -16.76
N ALA A 90 15.05 19.27 -16.39
CA ALA A 90 16.32 19.74 -16.93
C ALA A 90 16.92 18.76 -17.95
N TYR A 91 16.10 17.87 -18.53
CA TYR A 91 16.58 16.84 -19.46
C TYR A 91 17.19 17.48 -20.69
N ARG A 92 18.30 16.90 -21.16
CA ARG A 92 19.00 17.36 -22.35
C ARG A 92 19.17 16.17 -23.27
N GLU A 93 18.50 16.22 -24.41
CA GLU A 93 18.57 15.15 -25.41
C GLU A 93 20.01 14.99 -25.89
N GLU A 94 20.50 13.76 -25.94
CA GLU A 94 21.87 13.50 -26.38
C GLU A 94 21.99 13.79 -27.88
N LEU A 95 22.89 14.71 -28.25
CA LEU A 95 23.13 15.03 -29.65
C LEU A 95 23.76 13.83 -30.36
N SER A 96 23.20 13.43 -31.50
CA SER A 96 23.73 12.31 -32.29
C SER A 96 25.19 12.53 -32.74
N ASN A 97 25.61 13.79 -32.85
CA ASN A 97 26.97 14.20 -33.20
C ASN A 97 27.78 14.71 -31.98
N ALA A 98 27.41 14.35 -30.75
CA ALA A 98 28.09 14.82 -29.54
C ALA A 98 29.60 14.54 -29.55
N ALA A 99 30.02 13.38 -30.09
CA ALA A 99 31.43 13.03 -30.21
C ALA A 99 32.18 13.94 -31.20
N GLU A 100 31.57 14.25 -32.34
CA GLU A 100 32.14 15.16 -33.34
C GLU A 100 32.26 16.58 -32.80
N LEU A 101 31.22 17.05 -32.09
CA LEU A 101 31.21 18.36 -31.43
C LEU A 101 32.28 18.44 -30.33
N ALA A 102 32.48 17.36 -29.56
CA ALA A 102 33.50 17.30 -28.53
C ALA A 102 34.92 17.31 -29.11
N GLU A 103 35.18 16.58 -30.20
CA GLU A 103 36.47 16.64 -30.89
C GLU A 103 36.70 18.02 -31.55
N ALA A 104 35.67 18.59 -32.18
CA ALA A 104 35.74 19.95 -32.72
C ALA A 104 36.04 20.98 -31.62
N PHE A 105 35.49 20.81 -30.41
CA PHE A 105 35.84 21.65 -29.26
C PHE A 105 37.30 21.46 -28.80
N LYS A 106 37.79 20.22 -28.72
CA LYS A 106 39.20 19.94 -28.39
C LYS A 106 40.14 20.57 -29.41
N GLN A 107 39.82 20.45 -30.70
CA GLN A 107 40.60 21.05 -31.78
C GLN A 107 40.60 22.57 -31.68
N ARG A 108 39.42 23.20 -31.53
CA ARG A 108 39.30 24.65 -31.29
C ARG A 108 40.09 25.12 -30.06
N LYS A 109 40.21 24.28 -29.02
CA LYS A 109 41.00 24.56 -27.83
C LYS A 109 42.50 24.44 -28.06
N ALA A 110 42.93 23.45 -28.84
CA ALA A 110 44.34 23.23 -29.18
C ALA A 110 44.90 24.31 -30.11
N GLU A 111 44.07 24.83 -31.03
CA GLU A 111 44.45 25.87 -31.99
C GLU A 111 44.47 27.30 -31.40
N ARG A 112 44.20 27.47 -30.10
CA ARG A 112 44.14 28.79 -29.47
C ARG A 112 45.51 29.46 -29.38
N LEU A 113 45.53 30.74 -29.70
CA LEU A 113 46.66 31.63 -29.47
C LEU A 113 46.56 32.28 -28.08
N PHE A 114 47.64 32.25 -27.32
CA PHE A 114 47.72 32.77 -25.95
C PHE A 114 48.50 34.11 -25.88
N GLY A 115 48.24 34.88 -24.82
CA GLY A 115 49.00 36.10 -24.51
C GLY A 115 48.82 37.22 -25.56
N ALA A 116 49.93 37.79 -26.02
CA ALA A 116 49.92 38.90 -26.98
C ALA A 116 49.45 38.48 -28.39
N ALA A 117 49.51 37.19 -28.72
CA ALA A 117 49.05 36.65 -30.00
C ALA A 117 47.54 36.40 -30.05
N ARG A 118 46.84 36.67 -28.94
CA ARG A 118 45.40 36.44 -28.83
C ARG A 118 44.60 37.42 -29.72
N PRO A 119 43.68 36.93 -30.56
CA PRO A 119 42.78 37.77 -31.37
C PRO A 119 42.03 38.79 -30.51
N TRP A 120 41.80 39.99 -31.03
CA TRP A 120 41.23 41.10 -30.25
C TRP A 120 39.77 40.82 -29.85
N ASP A 121 38.99 40.20 -30.73
CA ASP A 121 37.58 39.80 -30.58
C ASP A 121 37.41 38.76 -29.47
N SER A 122 38.40 37.88 -29.28
CA SER A 122 38.33 36.91 -28.19
C SER A 122 38.32 37.54 -26.80
N ARG A 123 38.70 38.83 -26.65
CA ARG A 123 38.63 39.57 -25.38
C ARG A 123 37.23 40.13 -25.09
N GLU A 124 36.29 40.00 -26.02
CA GLU A 124 34.89 40.36 -25.79
C GLU A 124 34.27 39.43 -24.75
N LYS A 125 33.25 39.94 -24.04
CA LYS A 125 32.53 39.14 -23.04
C LYS A 125 31.78 38.01 -23.73
N SER A 126 31.92 36.81 -23.18
CA SER A 126 31.22 35.64 -23.70
C SER A 126 29.71 35.81 -23.61
N ALA A 127 29.00 35.35 -24.65
CA ALA A 127 27.55 35.27 -24.69
C ALA A 127 26.96 34.32 -23.62
N HIS A 128 27.78 33.45 -23.02
CA HIS A 128 27.39 32.60 -21.89
C HIS A 128 26.96 33.40 -20.65
N GLY A 129 27.41 34.66 -20.51
CA GLY A 129 27.01 35.53 -19.40
C GLY A 129 27.74 35.26 -18.07
N CYS A 130 28.76 34.41 -18.04
CA CYS A 130 29.57 34.14 -16.83
C CYS A 130 30.56 35.25 -16.44
N GLY A 131 30.56 36.38 -17.17
CA GLY A 131 31.44 37.52 -16.92
C GLY A 131 32.88 37.34 -17.41
N TYR A 132 33.26 36.16 -17.89
CA TYR A 132 34.54 35.91 -18.56
C TYR A 132 34.49 36.38 -20.02
N ASP A 133 35.67 36.59 -20.61
CA ASP A 133 35.77 36.76 -22.05
C ASP A 133 35.58 35.43 -22.78
N VAL A 134 35.51 35.42 -24.12
CA VAL A 134 35.17 34.22 -24.90
C VAL A 134 36.10 33.03 -24.58
N TYR A 135 37.42 33.24 -24.47
CA TYR A 135 38.34 32.11 -24.24
C TYR A 135 38.33 31.65 -22.78
N ASP A 136 38.35 32.58 -21.83
CA ASP A 136 38.32 32.25 -20.41
C ASP A 136 37.01 31.54 -20.06
N CYS A 137 35.90 31.94 -20.71
CA CYS A 137 34.62 31.27 -20.60
C CYS A 137 34.67 29.83 -21.12
N MET A 138 35.30 29.57 -22.27
CA MET A 138 35.40 28.20 -22.79
C MET A 138 36.23 27.29 -21.88
N ASP A 139 37.23 27.82 -21.18
CA ASP A 139 38.03 27.04 -20.23
C ASP A 139 37.32 26.81 -18.89
N HIS A 140 36.59 27.81 -18.39
CA HIS A 140 35.85 27.69 -17.14
C HIS A 140 34.51 26.96 -17.27
N CYS A 141 33.76 27.24 -18.33
CA CYS A 141 32.39 26.77 -18.51
C CYS A 141 32.27 25.60 -19.50
N GLY A 142 33.36 25.28 -20.20
CA GLY A 142 33.43 24.20 -21.18
C GLY A 142 32.71 24.52 -22.48
N ASP A 143 32.32 23.48 -23.20
CA ASP A 143 31.64 23.55 -24.50
C ASP A 143 30.14 23.84 -24.36
N TRP A 144 29.82 25.00 -23.78
CA TRP A 144 28.43 25.36 -23.47
C TRP A 144 27.58 25.60 -24.74
N GLU A 145 28.20 26.01 -25.85
CA GLU A 145 27.54 26.26 -27.14
C GLU A 145 26.97 24.98 -27.76
N ASN A 146 27.65 23.84 -27.53
CA ASN A 146 27.24 22.55 -28.06
C ASN A 146 26.40 21.74 -27.05
N LYS A 147 26.01 22.34 -25.92
CA LYS A 147 25.08 21.68 -25.01
C LYS A 147 23.66 21.86 -25.53
N PRO A 148 22.91 20.76 -25.79
CA PRO A 148 21.53 20.86 -26.20
C PRO A 148 20.72 21.61 -25.15
N ASN A 149 19.70 22.35 -25.61
CA ASN A 149 18.80 23.08 -24.74
C ASN A 149 18.07 22.10 -23.81
N ALA A 150 17.86 22.51 -22.57
CA ALA A 150 17.05 21.72 -21.66
C ALA A 150 15.60 21.67 -22.17
N VAL A 151 15.01 20.49 -22.14
CA VAL A 151 13.62 20.23 -22.48
C VAL A 151 12.95 19.66 -21.24
N ASP A 152 11.80 20.24 -20.87
CA ASP A 152 10.98 19.72 -19.79
C ASP A 152 10.12 18.56 -20.33
N LEU A 153 10.60 17.32 -20.13
CA LEU A 153 9.89 16.13 -20.58
C LEU A 153 8.55 15.95 -19.85
N LEU A 154 8.43 16.42 -18.60
CA LEU A 154 7.20 16.31 -17.84
C LEU A 154 6.11 17.21 -18.42
N ALA A 155 6.47 18.44 -18.79
CA ALA A 155 5.56 19.37 -19.45
C ALA A 155 5.21 18.92 -20.87
N GLN A 156 6.19 18.44 -21.64
CA GLN A 156 6.00 18.04 -23.05
C GLN A 156 5.07 16.83 -23.21
N HIS A 157 5.10 15.89 -22.27
CA HIS A 157 4.39 14.62 -22.35
C HIS A 157 3.26 14.47 -21.32
N HIS A 158 2.75 15.60 -20.80
CA HIS A 158 1.68 15.60 -19.80
C HIS A 158 0.45 14.80 -20.27
N GLY A 159 -0.01 13.87 -19.43
CA GLY A 159 -1.13 12.97 -19.69
C GLY A 159 -0.75 11.65 -20.38
N LYS A 160 0.52 11.49 -20.78
CA LYS A 160 1.06 10.30 -21.49
C LYS A 160 2.48 9.95 -21.05
N LEU A 161 2.85 10.27 -19.81
CA LEU A 161 4.21 10.03 -19.31
C LEU A 161 4.62 8.55 -19.36
N TRP A 162 3.69 7.61 -19.24
CA TRP A 162 3.98 6.17 -19.31
C TRP A 162 4.37 5.68 -20.70
N GLU A 163 3.88 6.34 -21.75
CA GLU A 163 4.25 6.05 -23.13
C GLU A 163 5.75 6.35 -23.38
N VAL A 164 6.32 7.31 -22.64
CA VAL A 164 7.72 7.73 -22.74
C VAL A 164 8.60 6.90 -21.80
N PRO A 165 9.51 6.03 -22.30
CA PRO A 165 10.31 5.15 -21.45
C PRO A 165 11.12 5.88 -20.37
N LEU A 166 11.63 7.08 -20.66
CA LEU A 166 12.38 7.91 -19.71
C LEU A 166 11.53 8.45 -18.55
N CYS A 167 10.22 8.59 -18.74
CA CYS A 167 9.31 9.10 -17.71
C CYS A 167 8.67 7.98 -16.86
N ARG A 168 8.73 6.71 -17.27
CA ARG A 168 8.18 5.57 -16.49
C ARG A 168 8.72 5.48 -15.05
N PRO A 169 10.04 5.66 -14.79
CA PRO A 169 10.55 5.65 -13.42
C PRO A 169 9.94 6.75 -12.55
N TYR A 170 9.57 7.90 -13.15
CA TYR A 170 8.91 8.99 -12.44
C TYR A 170 7.49 8.61 -12.03
N CYS A 171 6.71 8.03 -12.95
CA CYS A 171 5.37 7.53 -12.63
C CYS A 171 5.40 6.47 -11.53
N GLN A 172 6.34 5.52 -11.60
CA GLN A 172 6.56 4.52 -10.55
C GLN A 172 6.94 5.16 -9.21
N ALA A 173 7.82 6.18 -9.22
CA ALA A 173 8.23 6.88 -8.01
C ALA A 173 7.06 7.66 -7.37
N LEU A 174 6.18 8.26 -8.17
CA LEU A 174 4.96 8.90 -7.66
C LEU A 174 4.03 7.88 -7.00
N LEU A 175 3.79 6.73 -7.64
CA LEU A 175 2.95 5.69 -7.06
C LEU A 175 3.55 5.15 -5.75
N GLU A 176 4.85 4.86 -5.72
CA GLU A 176 5.53 4.41 -4.50
C GLU A 176 5.50 5.46 -3.39
N LEU A 177 5.54 6.76 -3.73
CA LEU A 177 5.35 7.82 -2.75
C LEU A 177 3.93 7.82 -2.18
N GLY A 178 2.90 7.72 -3.04
CA GLY A 178 1.51 7.61 -2.62
C GLY A 178 1.27 6.40 -1.70
N ARG A 179 1.77 5.22 -2.07
CA ARG A 179 1.69 4.00 -1.25
C ARG A 179 2.39 4.17 0.10
N ALA A 180 3.55 4.81 0.13
CA ALA A 180 4.27 5.06 1.38
C ALA A 180 3.53 6.07 2.28
N GLN A 181 2.81 7.03 1.70
CA GLN A 181 1.94 7.97 2.43
C GLN A 181 0.73 7.26 3.03
N LEU A 182 0.04 6.39 2.26
CA LEU A 182 -1.04 5.52 2.78
C LEU A 182 -0.58 4.69 3.97
N GLN A 183 0.52 3.96 3.81
CA GLN A 183 1.09 3.13 4.88
C GLN A 183 1.52 3.94 6.11
N SER A 184 1.73 5.25 5.97
CA SER A 184 2.08 6.14 7.07
C SER A 184 0.86 6.82 7.72
N GLY A 185 -0.36 6.54 7.24
CA GLY A 185 -1.60 7.18 7.69
C GLY A 185 -1.70 8.64 7.23
N SER A 186 -1.21 8.95 6.04
CA SER A 186 -1.29 10.28 5.42
C SER A 186 -2.09 10.21 4.13
N GLY A 187 -3.39 9.91 4.25
CA GLY A 187 -4.29 9.63 3.12
C GLY A 187 -4.51 10.85 2.23
N GLU A 188 -4.71 12.03 2.79
CA GLU A 188 -4.83 13.29 2.01
C GLU A 188 -3.58 13.53 1.11
N ASP A 189 -2.41 13.34 1.72
CA ASP A 189 -1.09 13.49 1.10
C ASP A 189 -0.88 12.45 -0.03
N ALA A 190 -1.37 11.23 0.20
CA ALA A 190 -1.37 10.16 -0.78
C ALA A 190 -2.33 10.46 -1.94
N ALA A 191 -3.57 10.86 -1.64
CA ALA A 191 -4.59 11.19 -2.63
C ALA A 191 -4.10 12.32 -3.56
N ALA A 192 -3.47 13.37 -3.02
CA ALA A 192 -2.87 14.44 -3.81
C ALA A 192 -1.75 13.93 -4.74
N THR A 193 -0.88 13.06 -4.23
CA THR A 193 0.24 12.50 -5.00
C THR A 193 -0.24 11.56 -6.11
N ILE A 194 -1.24 10.73 -5.82
CA ILE A 194 -1.81 9.77 -6.78
C ILE A 194 -2.67 10.50 -7.82
N SER A 195 -3.41 11.53 -7.42
CA SER A 195 -4.14 12.40 -8.38
C SER A 195 -3.18 13.06 -9.35
N LYS A 196 -2.06 13.60 -8.86
CA LYS A 196 -0.99 14.14 -9.72
C LYS A 196 -0.45 13.10 -10.71
N LEU A 197 -0.30 11.84 -10.28
CA LEU A 197 0.10 10.75 -11.17
C LEU A 197 -0.95 10.52 -12.27
N LEU A 198 -2.24 10.43 -11.93
CA LEU A 198 -3.32 10.20 -12.89
C LEU A 198 -3.55 11.39 -13.85
N GLU A 199 -3.28 12.62 -13.40
CA GLU A 199 -3.26 13.80 -14.27
C GLU A 199 -2.12 13.75 -15.27
N ALA A 200 -0.94 13.36 -14.79
CA ALA A 200 0.27 13.26 -15.60
C ALA A 200 0.28 12.01 -16.51
N GLU A 201 -0.48 10.97 -16.17
CA GLU A 201 -0.64 9.73 -16.92
C GLU A 201 -2.09 9.23 -16.88
N LYS A 202 -2.82 9.40 -17.99
CA LYS A 202 -4.26 9.12 -18.04
C LYS A 202 -4.63 7.67 -18.33
N SER A 203 -3.70 6.86 -18.84
CA SER A 203 -3.98 5.46 -19.20
C SER A 203 -4.12 4.57 -17.97
N ASP A 204 -3.72 5.06 -16.79
CA ASP A 204 -3.71 4.32 -15.53
C ASP A 204 -2.96 2.98 -15.62
N ALA A 205 -1.86 2.93 -16.37
CA ALA A 205 -1.11 1.70 -16.61
C ALA A 205 -0.50 1.05 -15.35
N LEU A 206 -0.49 1.79 -14.24
CA LEU A 206 0.01 1.34 -12.94
C LEU A 206 -1.10 0.97 -11.96
N ASN A 207 -2.38 0.99 -12.39
CA ASN A 207 -3.54 0.81 -11.52
C ASN A 207 -3.51 1.76 -10.30
N ALA A 208 -3.12 3.02 -10.54
CA ALA A 208 -3.02 4.07 -9.54
C ALA A 208 -4.41 4.47 -9.00
N ARG A 209 -5.46 4.29 -9.80
CA ARG A 209 -6.85 4.55 -9.39
C ARG A 209 -7.27 3.74 -8.17
N ALA A 210 -6.93 2.46 -8.12
CA ALA A 210 -7.22 1.61 -6.97
C ALA A 210 -6.65 2.20 -5.67
N TYR A 211 -5.42 2.73 -5.71
CA TYR A 211 -4.80 3.38 -4.54
C TYR A 211 -5.40 4.75 -4.22
N LEU A 212 -5.93 5.47 -5.21
CA LEU A 212 -6.65 6.72 -4.96
C LEU A 212 -7.97 6.45 -4.22
N VAL A 213 -8.68 5.39 -4.60
CA VAL A 213 -9.90 4.94 -3.91
C VAL A 213 -9.59 4.61 -2.46
N SER A 214 -8.54 3.82 -2.18
CA SER A 214 -8.10 3.54 -0.81
C SER A 214 -7.79 4.81 -0.02
N ALA A 215 -7.10 5.77 -0.65
CA ALA A 215 -6.76 7.04 0.00
C ALA A 215 -7.99 7.83 0.42
N TYR A 216 -9.02 7.85 -0.42
CA TYR A 216 -10.29 8.50 -0.09
C TYR A 216 -11.08 7.74 0.97
N MET A 217 -11.09 6.41 0.93
CA MET A 217 -11.75 5.58 1.94
C MET A 217 -11.11 5.75 3.32
N ASP A 218 -9.78 5.76 3.42
CA ASP A 218 -9.02 6.00 4.66
C ASP A 218 -9.34 7.37 5.30
N GLU A 219 -9.63 8.38 4.48
CA GLU A 219 -9.99 9.73 4.93
C GLU A 219 -11.51 9.92 5.12
N GLY A 220 -12.32 8.87 4.90
CA GLY A 220 -13.78 8.93 4.99
C GLY A 220 -14.46 9.73 3.87
N LEU A 221 -13.75 9.97 2.75
CA LEU A 221 -14.20 10.71 1.58
C LEU A 221 -14.90 9.78 0.57
N LEU A 222 -16.01 9.18 1.00
CA LEU A 222 -16.71 8.14 0.22
C LEU A 222 -17.29 8.65 -1.10
N GLY A 223 -17.73 9.91 -1.16
CA GLY A 223 -18.25 10.52 -2.38
C GLY A 223 -17.17 10.65 -3.47
N GLU A 224 -15.96 11.04 -3.09
CA GLU A 224 -14.79 11.14 -3.95
C GLU A 224 -14.34 9.74 -4.40
N ALA A 225 -14.32 8.76 -3.49
CA ALA A 225 -14.03 7.37 -3.83
C ALA A 225 -15.02 6.81 -4.86
N ARG A 226 -16.33 7.04 -4.66
CA ARG A 226 -17.40 6.66 -5.59
C ARG A 226 -17.21 7.31 -6.96
N ALA A 227 -16.95 8.61 -7.01
CA ALA A 227 -16.74 9.36 -8.24
C ALA A 227 -15.52 8.87 -9.04
N VAL A 228 -14.49 8.35 -8.37
CA VAL A 228 -13.34 7.72 -9.03
C VAL A 228 -13.75 6.39 -9.67
N LEU A 229 -14.50 5.54 -8.96
CA LEU A 229 -14.96 4.25 -9.47
C LEU A 229 -15.95 4.39 -10.64
N GLU A 230 -16.79 5.43 -10.63
CA GLU A 230 -17.73 5.74 -11.71
C GLU A 230 -17.07 6.11 -13.05
N GLN A 231 -15.79 6.49 -13.03
CA GLN A 231 -15.03 6.74 -14.26
C GLN A 231 -14.74 5.45 -15.05
N THR A 232 -14.76 4.29 -14.38
CA THR A 232 -14.67 2.98 -15.03
C THR A 232 -16.07 2.50 -15.43
N PRO A 233 -16.35 2.29 -16.73
CA PRO A 233 -17.62 1.71 -17.14
C PRO A 233 -17.84 0.34 -16.49
N PRO A 234 -19.07 -0.03 -16.08
CA PRO A 234 -19.35 -1.29 -15.38
C PRO A 234 -18.76 -2.54 -16.05
N HIS A 235 -18.81 -2.61 -17.39
CA HIS A 235 -18.31 -3.75 -18.18
C HIS A 235 -16.78 -3.82 -18.31
N GLN A 236 -16.06 -2.80 -17.82
CA GLN A 236 -14.59 -2.73 -17.79
C GLN A 236 -14.05 -2.66 -16.36
N ARG A 237 -14.95 -2.66 -15.37
CA ARG A 237 -14.59 -2.53 -13.97
C ARG A 237 -13.96 -3.83 -13.47
N PRO A 238 -12.74 -3.79 -12.94
CA PRO A 238 -12.11 -4.98 -12.38
C PRO A 238 -12.82 -5.41 -11.10
N PRO A 239 -12.75 -6.70 -10.71
CA PRO A 239 -13.47 -7.21 -9.54
C PRO A 239 -13.17 -6.44 -8.24
N GLU A 240 -11.92 -6.00 -8.06
CA GLU A 240 -11.47 -5.24 -6.88
C GLU A 240 -12.23 -3.92 -6.73
N GLU A 241 -12.49 -3.23 -7.84
CA GLU A 241 -13.26 -1.98 -7.85
C GLU A 241 -14.74 -2.23 -7.49
N TRP A 242 -15.29 -3.40 -7.87
CA TRP A 242 -16.64 -3.79 -7.45
C TRP A 242 -16.73 -4.06 -5.94
N TYR A 243 -15.71 -4.70 -5.35
CA TYR A 243 -15.66 -4.88 -3.90
C TYR A 243 -15.49 -3.55 -3.17
N SER A 244 -14.63 -2.64 -3.65
CA SER A 244 -14.54 -1.29 -3.08
C SER A 244 -15.87 -0.54 -3.17
N LEU A 245 -16.58 -0.63 -4.30
CA LEU A 245 -17.90 -0.03 -4.44
C LEU A 245 -18.91 -0.66 -3.47
N ALA A 246 -18.90 -1.99 -3.32
CA ALA A 246 -19.79 -2.69 -2.39
C ALA A 246 -19.57 -2.22 -0.95
N LEU A 247 -18.32 -2.05 -0.52
CA LEU A 247 -17.99 -1.51 0.79
C LEU A 247 -18.43 -0.05 0.95
N ILE A 248 -18.20 0.79 -0.06
CA ILE A 248 -18.63 2.20 -0.05
C ILE A 248 -20.16 2.29 0.09
N GLU A 249 -20.91 1.52 -0.71
CA GLU A 249 -22.37 1.52 -0.63
C GLU A 249 -22.89 0.88 0.65
N PHE A 250 -22.22 -0.14 1.19
CA PHE A 250 -22.54 -0.70 2.51
C PHE A 250 -22.39 0.35 3.61
N ILE A 251 -21.26 1.08 3.63
CA ILE A 251 -21.03 2.14 4.63
C ILE A 251 -22.06 3.26 4.45
N ALA A 252 -22.33 3.68 3.21
CA ALA A 252 -23.33 4.71 2.92
C ALA A 252 -24.73 4.28 3.41
N TRP A 253 -25.12 3.03 3.19
CA TRP A 253 -26.44 2.50 3.55
C TRP A 253 -26.58 2.18 5.05
N VAL A 254 -25.68 1.37 5.61
CA VAL A 254 -25.80 0.82 6.97
C VAL A 254 -25.24 1.76 8.03
N VAL A 255 -24.08 2.36 7.76
CA VAL A 255 -23.32 3.10 8.77
C VAL A 255 -23.71 4.58 8.79
N LEU A 256 -23.86 5.18 7.60
CA LEU A 256 -24.13 6.61 7.45
C LEU A 256 -25.60 6.94 7.19
N GLU A 257 -26.40 5.97 6.75
CA GLU A 257 -27.80 6.15 6.35
C GLU A 257 -27.98 7.31 5.33
N GLU A 258 -27.09 7.40 4.34
CA GLU A 258 -27.11 8.44 3.30
C GLU A 258 -28.41 8.40 2.48
N GLU A 259 -28.95 9.58 2.13
CA GLU A 259 -30.16 9.67 1.31
C GLU A 259 -29.92 9.07 -0.08
N GLY A 260 -30.68 8.03 -0.43
CA GLY A 260 -30.57 7.31 -1.69
C GLY A 260 -29.61 6.11 -1.66
N ALA A 261 -28.88 5.89 -0.57
CA ALA A 261 -28.15 4.64 -0.35
C ALA A 261 -29.13 3.49 -0.09
N SER A 262 -28.81 2.30 -0.60
CA SER A 262 -29.71 1.15 -0.55
C SER A 262 -28.94 -0.17 -0.48
N GLU A 263 -29.53 -1.16 0.16
CA GLU A 263 -29.00 -2.53 0.19
C GLU A 263 -28.85 -3.10 -1.21
N GLU A 264 -29.81 -2.80 -2.10
CA GLU A 264 -29.80 -3.31 -3.46
C GLU A 264 -28.57 -2.85 -4.25
N ALA A 265 -28.12 -1.60 -4.04
CA ALA A 265 -26.92 -1.07 -4.68
C ALA A 265 -25.64 -1.75 -4.14
N ALA A 266 -25.52 -1.88 -2.82
CA ALA A 266 -24.38 -2.56 -2.19
C ALA A 266 -24.31 -4.03 -2.60
N LEU A 267 -25.44 -4.74 -2.56
CA LEU A 267 -25.53 -6.16 -2.92
C LEU A 267 -25.29 -6.38 -4.41
N HIS A 268 -25.75 -5.50 -5.28
CA HIS A 268 -25.44 -5.55 -6.70
C HIS A 268 -23.93 -5.48 -6.93
N ALA A 269 -23.26 -4.48 -6.33
CA ALA A 269 -21.80 -4.35 -6.44
C ALA A 269 -21.06 -5.57 -5.88
N LEU A 270 -21.50 -6.11 -4.73
CA LEU A 270 -20.92 -7.31 -4.14
C LEU A 270 -21.05 -8.52 -5.08
N LYS A 271 -22.22 -8.73 -5.69
CA LYS A 271 -22.46 -9.82 -6.64
C LYS A 271 -21.59 -9.73 -7.88
N GLU A 272 -21.45 -8.53 -8.46
CA GLU A 272 -20.55 -8.31 -9.59
C GLU A 272 -19.08 -8.56 -9.20
N GLY A 273 -18.67 -8.16 -8.00
CA GLY A 273 -17.34 -8.45 -7.45
C GLY A 273 -17.10 -9.95 -7.29
N MET A 274 -18.03 -10.67 -6.65
CA MET A 274 -17.95 -12.12 -6.45
C MET A 274 -17.95 -12.90 -7.77
N ALA A 275 -18.75 -12.45 -8.75
CA ALA A 275 -18.77 -13.06 -10.08
C ALA A 275 -17.43 -12.89 -10.82
N GLY A 276 -16.69 -11.81 -10.52
CA GLY A 276 -15.37 -11.56 -11.08
C GLY A 276 -14.22 -12.24 -10.33
N ASN A 277 -14.25 -12.23 -8.99
CA ASN A 277 -13.21 -12.84 -8.16
C ASN A 277 -13.78 -13.26 -6.78
N PRO A 278 -14.24 -14.52 -6.62
CA PRO A 278 -14.85 -14.98 -5.37
C PRO A 278 -13.85 -15.14 -4.22
N TYR A 279 -12.54 -15.18 -4.50
CA TYR A 279 -11.52 -15.34 -3.47
C TYR A 279 -11.41 -14.13 -2.54
N ILE A 280 -11.80 -12.94 -3.02
CA ILE A 280 -11.86 -11.75 -2.16
C ILE A 280 -12.91 -11.96 -1.07
N ALA A 281 -14.14 -12.38 -1.43
CA ALA A 281 -15.17 -12.65 -0.43
C ALA A 281 -14.78 -13.82 0.50
N ALA A 282 -14.19 -14.90 -0.04
CA ALA A 282 -13.68 -16.00 0.77
C ALA A 282 -12.62 -15.53 1.79
N PHE A 283 -11.71 -14.65 1.39
CA PHE A 283 -10.71 -14.09 2.29
C PHE A 283 -11.33 -13.20 3.36
N LEU A 284 -12.32 -12.37 3.00
CA LEU A 284 -13.02 -11.49 3.94
C LEU A 284 -13.80 -12.29 4.99
N CYS A 285 -14.45 -13.39 4.59
CA CYS A 285 -15.28 -14.20 5.49
C CYS A 285 -14.49 -15.25 6.27
N TRP A 286 -13.44 -15.82 5.69
CA TRP A 286 -12.75 -17.01 6.20
C TRP A 286 -11.23 -16.82 6.25
N HIS A 287 -10.77 -15.66 6.71
CA HIS A 287 -9.37 -15.26 6.70
C HIS A 287 -8.40 -16.35 7.23
N GLU A 288 -8.71 -16.96 8.37
CA GLU A 288 -7.86 -17.98 8.99
C GLU A 288 -7.80 -19.27 8.16
N ALA A 289 -8.94 -19.77 7.68
CA ALA A 289 -9.00 -20.93 6.82
C ALA A 289 -8.31 -20.67 5.46
N PHE A 290 -8.47 -19.47 4.92
CA PHE A 290 -7.84 -19.04 3.68
C PHE A 290 -6.31 -19.10 3.79
N GLN A 291 -5.74 -18.60 4.89
CA GLN A 291 -4.29 -18.64 5.13
C GLN A 291 -3.73 -20.06 5.33
N GLN A 292 -4.55 -21.03 5.73
CA GLN A 292 -4.11 -22.42 5.87
C GLN A 292 -4.11 -23.19 4.56
N VAL A 293 -5.03 -22.84 3.67
CA VAL A 293 -5.25 -23.56 2.41
C VAL A 293 -4.47 -22.93 1.27
N VAL A 294 -4.42 -21.60 1.21
CA VAL A 294 -3.74 -20.86 0.15
C VAL A 294 -2.31 -20.61 0.57
N ASN A 295 -1.36 -21.22 -0.14
CA ASN A 295 0.04 -20.93 0.04
C ASN A 295 0.45 -19.88 -1.00
N PRO A 296 0.71 -18.62 -0.60
CA PRO A 296 1.01 -17.55 -1.55
C PRO A 296 2.24 -17.86 -2.43
N ASP A 297 3.19 -18.64 -1.92
CA ASP A 297 4.42 -18.97 -2.66
C ASP A 297 4.22 -20.12 -3.65
N GLU A 298 3.39 -21.11 -3.33
CA GLU A 298 3.14 -22.29 -4.20
C GLU A 298 1.97 -22.06 -5.17
N ASP A 299 0.98 -21.25 -4.79
CA ASP A 299 -0.20 -20.97 -5.60
C ASP A 299 -0.03 -19.75 -6.53
N ALA A 300 0.97 -18.89 -6.29
CA ALA A 300 1.31 -17.78 -7.20
C ALA A 300 2.33 -18.15 -8.29
N GLU A 301 3.00 -19.31 -8.19
CA GLU A 301 3.83 -19.84 -9.27
C GLU A 301 2.94 -20.37 -10.41
N GLY A 302 2.39 -19.45 -11.21
CA GLY A 302 1.84 -19.75 -12.52
C GLY A 302 2.91 -20.41 -13.41
N PRO A 303 2.52 -21.20 -14.43
CA PRO A 303 3.48 -21.78 -15.37
C PRO A 303 4.36 -20.66 -15.94
N GLU A 304 5.68 -20.84 -15.89
CA GLU A 304 6.69 -19.86 -16.27
C GLU A 304 6.21 -19.02 -17.46
N SER A 305 6.04 -17.71 -17.22
CA SER A 305 5.51 -16.72 -18.16
C SER A 305 6.43 -16.54 -19.38
N GLY A 306 6.39 -17.52 -20.27
CA GLY A 306 6.98 -17.48 -21.59
C GLY A 306 6.14 -16.63 -22.52
N SER A 307 6.58 -15.38 -22.74
CA SER A 307 6.32 -14.59 -23.95
C SER A 307 4.86 -14.17 -24.24
N ALA A 308 4.61 -12.89 -23.98
CA ALA A 308 3.59 -12.03 -24.56
C ALA A 308 3.01 -12.51 -25.91
N GLY A 309 1.78 -13.03 -25.87
CA GLY A 309 0.90 -13.22 -27.04
C GLY A 309 -0.31 -12.31 -26.90
N VAL A 310 -0.30 -11.17 -27.59
CA VAL A 310 -1.43 -10.25 -27.70
C VAL A 310 -2.53 -10.91 -28.53
N GLY A 311 -3.68 -11.17 -27.91
CA GLY A 311 -4.96 -11.28 -28.62
C GLY A 311 -5.74 -12.56 -28.37
N GLY A 312 -6.75 -12.46 -27.49
CA GLY A 312 -7.90 -13.38 -27.48
C GLY A 312 -8.14 -14.02 -26.12
N LYS A 313 -9.20 -13.57 -25.43
CA LYS A 313 -9.80 -14.15 -24.22
C LYS A 313 -8.77 -14.62 -23.18
N SER A 314 -8.33 -13.70 -22.34
CA SER A 314 -7.52 -14.04 -21.16
C SER A 314 -8.34 -14.94 -20.24
N ASN A 315 -8.10 -16.25 -20.30
CA ASN A 315 -8.37 -17.12 -19.17
C ASN A 315 -7.40 -16.66 -18.07
N VAL A 316 -7.87 -15.75 -17.22
CA VAL A 316 -7.15 -15.35 -16.01
C VAL A 316 -7.09 -16.60 -15.14
N GLY A 317 -5.88 -17.11 -14.90
CA GLY A 317 -5.69 -18.34 -14.15
C GLY A 317 -6.11 -18.17 -12.69
N ALA A 318 -6.45 -19.27 -12.01
CA ALA A 318 -6.82 -19.23 -10.59
C ALA A 318 -5.74 -18.55 -9.72
N ALA A 319 -4.46 -18.75 -10.05
CA ALA A 319 -3.32 -18.12 -9.39
C ALA A 319 -3.37 -16.58 -9.44
N GLU A 320 -3.68 -16.01 -10.61
CA GLU A 320 -3.75 -14.56 -10.81
C GLU A 320 -4.91 -13.95 -9.99
N LEU A 321 -6.05 -14.65 -9.90
CA LEU A 321 -7.18 -14.19 -9.08
C LEU A 321 -6.91 -14.29 -7.59
N VAL A 322 -6.23 -15.35 -7.14
CA VAL A 322 -5.80 -15.49 -5.75
C VAL A 322 -4.81 -14.38 -5.39
N GLU A 323 -3.83 -14.11 -6.25
CA GLU A 323 -2.89 -13.00 -6.05
C GLU A 323 -3.61 -11.66 -5.99
N ALA A 324 -4.50 -11.39 -6.94
CA ALA A 324 -5.29 -10.16 -6.97
C ALA A 324 -6.16 -10.01 -5.71
N ALA A 325 -6.75 -11.12 -5.22
CA ALA A 325 -7.52 -11.14 -3.99
C ALA A 325 -6.66 -10.81 -2.76
N LEU A 326 -5.46 -11.40 -2.66
CA LEU A 326 -4.50 -11.10 -1.60
C LEU A 326 -4.07 -9.63 -1.65
N GLN A 327 -3.74 -9.11 -2.84
CA GLN A 327 -3.34 -7.71 -3.02
C GLN A 327 -4.47 -6.72 -2.65
N TYR A 328 -5.72 -7.04 -2.99
CA TYR A 328 -6.89 -6.27 -2.58
C TYR A 328 -7.03 -6.29 -1.06
N CYS A 329 -7.06 -7.47 -0.45
CA CYS A 329 -7.29 -7.60 0.97
C CYS A 329 -6.16 -6.97 1.80
N ILE A 330 -4.90 -7.09 1.39
CA ILE A 330 -3.78 -6.39 2.05
C ILE A 330 -4.01 -4.87 2.09
N ARG A 331 -4.68 -4.31 1.08
CA ARG A 331 -4.94 -2.88 0.96
C ARG A 331 -6.19 -2.45 1.71
N GLU A 332 -7.30 -3.16 1.55
CA GLU A 332 -8.64 -2.71 1.98
C GLU A 332 -9.19 -3.46 3.21
N ILE A 333 -8.57 -4.56 3.68
CA ILE A 333 -9.18 -5.37 4.75
C ILE A 333 -9.39 -4.59 6.05
N ALA A 334 -8.53 -3.61 6.34
CA ALA A 334 -8.70 -2.78 7.53
C ALA A 334 -10.03 -2.03 7.47
N VAL A 335 -10.41 -1.48 6.32
CA VAL A 335 -11.68 -0.76 6.15
C VAL A 335 -12.88 -1.70 6.25
N TRP A 336 -12.78 -2.91 5.70
CA TRP A 336 -13.81 -3.94 5.85
C TRP A 336 -14.02 -4.36 7.31
N VAL A 337 -12.93 -4.51 8.08
CA VAL A 337 -12.99 -4.90 9.50
C VAL A 337 -13.48 -3.75 10.39
N ASP A 338 -13.12 -2.51 10.05
CA ASP A 338 -13.55 -1.32 10.78
C ASP A 338 -15.01 -0.94 10.49
N ALA A 339 -15.57 -1.35 9.34
CA ALA A 339 -16.99 -1.19 9.01
C ALA A 339 -17.83 -2.25 9.74
N GLU A 340 -18.46 -1.85 10.85
CA GLU A 340 -19.25 -2.73 11.72
C GLU A 340 -20.31 -3.53 10.93
N GLY A 341 -20.25 -4.86 11.00
CA GLY A 341 -21.19 -5.77 10.36
C GLY A 341 -20.91 -6.07 8.88
N ALA A 342 -19.88 -5.48 8.28
CA ALA A 342 -19.62 -5.62 6.84
C ALA A 342 -19.20 -7.05 6.46
N THR A 343 -18.32 -7.69 7.25
CA THR A 343 -17.86 -9.05 6.98
C THR A 343 -18.96 -10.08 7.22
N GLU A 344 -19.79 -9.90 8.26
CA GLU A 344 -20.98 -10.73 8.50
C GLU A 344 -22.00 -10.56 7.39
N TRP A 345 -22.18 -9.34 6.88
CA TRP A 345 -23.07 -9.07 5.76
C TRP A 345 -22.59 -9.76 4.47
N VAL A 346 -21.29 -9.70 4.16
CA VAL A 346 -20.72 -10.47 3.04
C VAL A 346 -20.96 -11.96 3.26
N MET A 347 -20.70 -12.49 4.46
CA MET A 347 -20.89 -13.90 4.80
C MET A 347 -22.33 -14.36 4.60
N ALA A 348 -23.32 -13.54 4.98
CA ALA A 348 -24.74 -13.84 4.80
C ALA A 348 -25.17 -13.91 3.32
N HIS A 349 -24.39 -13.31 2.43
CA HIS A 349 -24.62 -13.30 0.98
C HIS A 349 -23.67 -14.21 0.20
N MET A 350 -22.79 -14.92 0.91
CA MET A 350 -21.98 -15.97 0.31
C MET A 350 -22.88 -17.15 -0.08
N PRO A 351 -22.68 -17.73 -1.27
CA PRO A 351 -23.44 -18.91 -1.69
C PRO A 351 -23.21 -20.09 -0.72
N GLU A 352 -24.30 -20.62 -0.18
CA GLU A 352 -24.27 -21.76 0.75
C GLU A 352 -24.14 -23.08 -0.02
N GLY A 353 -22.98 -23.74 0.06
CA GLY A 353 -22.85 -25.19 -0.17
C GLY A 353 -21.83 -25.66 -1.21
N GLU A 354 -21.56 -26.98 -1.18
CA GLU A 354 -20.68 -27.70 -2.13
C GLU A 354 -21.23 -27.74 -3.57
N HIS A 355 -22.52 -27.42 -3.73
CA HIS A 355 -23.32 -27.66 -4.94
C HIS A 355 -23.78 -26.39 -5.66
N ASP A 356 -23.43 -25.19 -5.18
CA ASP A 356 -23.85 -23.98 -5.89
C ASP A 356 -22.99 -23.81 -7.14
N GLU A 357 -23.53 -24.28 -8.28
CA GLU A 357 -22.93 -24.13 -9.61
C GLU A 357 -22.58 -22.66 -9.91
N ALA A 358 -23.19 -21.70 -9.19
CA ALA A 358 -22.87 -20.28 -9.23
C ALA A 358 -21.42 -19.95 -8.83
N LEU A 359 -20.78 -20.74 -7.96
CA LEU A 359 -19.34 -20.63 -7.65
C LEU A 359 -18.45 -21.29 -8.70
N MET A 360 -19.02 -22.14 -9.58
CA MET A 360 -18.28 -22.84 -10.65
C MET A 360 -18.10 -21.97 -11.92
N TRP A 361 -18.45 -20.69 -11.88
CA TRP A 361 -18.28 -19.77 -13.01
C TRP A 361 -17.60 -18.47 -12.53
N PRO A 362 -16.54 -17.96 -13.21
CA PRO A 362 -16.43 -17.79 -14.68
C PRO A 362 -15.55 -18.78 -15.44
N PHE A 363 -15.07 -19.85 -14.80
CA PHE A 363 -13.86 -20.54 -15.24
C PHE A 363 -14.00 -21.57 -16.39
N GLY A 364 -15.20 -21.81 -16.94
CA GLY A 364 -15.36 -22.85 -17.96
C GLY A 364 -15.34 -24.28 -17.40
N ASP A 365 -15.51 -25.27 -18.27
CA ASP A 365 -15.27 -26.70 -17.94
C ASP A 365 -13.76 -27.05 -17.88
N ASP A 366 -12.88 -26.04 -17.87
CA ASP A 366 -11.44 -26.23 -17.94
C ASP A 366 -10.85 -26.76 -16.62
N ALA A 367 -9.73 -27.48 -16.70
CA ALA A 367 -9.07 -28.06 -15.52
C ALA A 367 -8.69 -27.01 -14.46
N GLU A 368 -8.43 -25.77 -14.86
CA GLU A 368 -8.17 -24.64 -13.96
C GLU A 368 -9.41 -24.20 -13.18
N ALA A 369 -10.60 -24.26 -13.78
CA ALA A 369 -11.88 -24.08 -13.08
C ALA A 369 -12.05 -25.08 -11.95
N SER A 370 -11.67 -26.32 -12.22
CA SER A 370 -11.71 -27.39 -11.22
C SER A 370 -10.74 -27.10 -10.07
N LYS A 371 -9.51 -26.62 -10.35
CA LYS A 371 -8.57 -26.22 -9.30
C LYS A 371 -9.10 -25.04 -8.49
N ALA A 372 -9.68 -24.04 -9.16
CA ALA A 372 -10.22 -22.85 -8.53
C ALA A 372 -11.35 -23.19 -7.54
N ALA A 373 -12.31 -23.99 -8.00
CA ALA A 373 -13.42 -24.48 -7.19
C ALA A 373 -12.94 -25.40 -6.05
N GLN A 374 -11.93 -26.24 -6.28
CA GLN A 374 -11.31 -27.06 -5.23
C GLN A 374 -10.68 -26.20 -4.13
N LEU A 375 -9.97 -25.14 -4.49
CA LEU A 375 -9.34 -24.23 -3.51
C LEU A 375 -10.41 -23.55 -2.65
N TYR A 376 -11.46 -23.00 -3.27
CA TYR A 376 -12.56 -22.39 -2.54
C TYR A 376 -13.26 -23.40 -1.60
N ARG A 377 -13.55 -24.61 -2.09
CA ARG A 377 -14.14 -25.68 -1.28
C ARG A 377 -13.25 -26.08 -0.10
N ALA A 378 -11.94 -26.16 -0.31
CA ALA A 378 -10.99 -26.48 0.75
C ALA A 378 -10.99 -25.39 1.84
N VAL A 379 -11.01 -24.10 1.46
CA VAL A 379 -11.15 -22.99 2.43
C VAL A 379 -12.45 -23.13 3.24
N TYR A 380 -13.58 -23.37 2.55
CA TYR A 380 -14.87 -23.54 3.22
C TYR A 380 -14.88 -24.74 4.19
N GLN A 381 -14.35 -25.89 3.77
CA GLN A 381 -14.30 -27.09 4.61
C GLN A 381 -13.43 -26.90 5.86
N VAL A 382 -12.32 -26.18 5.75
CA VAL A 382 -11.48 -25.84 6.90
C VAL A 382 -12.23 -24.91 7.87
N ASP A 383 -12.93 -23.89 7.38
CA ASP A 383 -13.75 -23.00 8.23
C ASP A 383 -14.86 -23.76 8.97
N VAL A 384 -15.58 -24.65 8.28
CA VAL A 384 -16.62 -25.50 8.90
C VAL A 384 -16.01 -26.38 10.00
N GLY A 385 -14.88 -27.04 9.73
CA GLY A 385 -14.20 -27.87 10.73
C GLY A 385 -13.75 -27.09 11.96
N MET A 386 -13.22 -25.87 11.79
CA MET A 386 -12.83 -25.00 12.90
C MET A 386 -14.01 -24.60 13.79
N ARG A 387 -15.18 -24.35 13.21
CA ARG A 387 -16.40 -23.99 13.96
C ARG A 387 -16.94 -25.17 14.76
N GLU A 388 -16.86 -26.39 14.22
CA GLU A 388 -17.25 -27.60 14.92
C GLU A 388 -16.33 -27.88 16.13
N GLU A 389 -15.01 -27.80 15.94
CA GLU A 389 -14.03 -28.00 17.03
C GLU A 389 -14.13 -26.96 18.15
N GLY A 390 -14.51 -25.71 17.82
CA GLY A 390 -14.71 -24.66 18.82
C GLY A 390 -15.99 -24.78 19.65
N SER A 391 -16.90 -25.70 19.28
CA SER A 391 -18.21 -25.89 19.92
C SER A 391 -18.26 -27.04 20.94
N GLU A 392 -17.21 -27.88 20.98
CA GLU A 392 -17.00 -28.94 21.98
C GLU A 392 -16.30 -28.42 23.26
#